data_AF-A0A943L4D8-F1
#
_entry.id   AF-A0A943L4D8-F1
#
_cell.length_a   1.000
_cell.length_b   1.000
_cell.length_c   1.000
_cell.angle_alpha   90.00
_cell.angle_beta   90.00
_cell.angle_gamma   90.00
#
_symmetry.space_group_name_H-M   'P 1'
#
loop_
_entity.id
_entity.type
_entity.pdbx_description
1 polymer ?
#
loop_
_entity_poly.entity_id
_entity_poly.type
_entity_poly.pdbx_seq_one_letter_code
_entity_poly.pdbx_strand_id
1 'polypeptide(L)'
;PTLDDIDTLCTRIETGDIYLEYITHYHEFDEDGSYMDDWVVWYNDPFSILPMMRRIFAGCHQLVMLEEYQTVYDLLSRIFELKLFIQEGENSEDAPEEEYIELSDSKIKEELSYNLDKAAADWIISFIYLTTKLSDKDRAEKLIKMLETSISKNLKLRILKDLGGTEKLFVSMQSALEIAIADLETQKKEILKAGNRNRKFFEIEDKLTRSNELLIDIRMRCLERKKIKQMESFLEDSWNDVCEVVEWLSFEKDIDDQPEIDTVLEICKELVQSDEIQYDEWQLRKKVLTDIVEHDYYDNLGASDIMEELAEKLCTNDEEYLAYADILYINENKEKAFLAGLVHDCCKCFPLPKIYESCEKYNFKLDDVLKWQPDLAHSFLGYYVAKDIYNIQDEDILNSIKYHTTGRANMSNLEKIIYIADYIEPTRAYFEGVYKARELAYKDLDKAMEYILHSTIQFNTKKGRIIHPLSIESYNYYKN
;
A
#
# COMPACT_ATOMS: atom_id res chain seq x y z
N PRO A 1 8.22 19.70 -40.26
CA PRO A 1 9.26 19.29 -41.23
C PRO A 1 8.60 18.43 -42.31
N THR A 2 9.20 18.33 -43.50
CA THR A 2 8.73 17.37 -44.51
C THR A 2 9.14 15.95 -44.13
N LEU A 3 8.52 14.92 -44.73
CA LEU A 3 8.92 13.53 -44.47
C LEU A 3 10.37 13.25 -44.86
N ASP A 4 10.88 13.90 -45.90
CA ASP A 4 12.28 13.80 -46.35
C ASP A 4 13.25 14.40 -45.32
N ASP A 5 12.88 15.54 -44.71
CA ASP A 5 13.66 16.14 -43.61
C ASP A 5 13.73 15.20 -42.39
N ILE A 6 12.63 14.50 -42.10
CA ILE A 6 12.54 13.55 -40.98
C ILE A 6 13.38 12.29 -41.26
N ASP A 7 13.26 11.74 -42.47
CA ASP A 7 14.04 10.58 -42.91
C ASP A 7 15.55 10.87 -42.84
N THR A 8 15.95 12.03 -43.35
CA THR A 8 17.34 12.51 -43.27
C THR A 8 17.81 12.66 -41.82
N LEU A 9 16.98 13.22 -40.93
CA LEU A 9 17.31 13.33 -39.51
C LEU A 9 17.52 11.94 -38.89
N CYS A 10 16.55 11.02 -39.04
CA CYS A 10 16.63 9.69 -38.46
C CYS A 10 17.85 8.92 -38.97
N THR A 11 18.13 8.96 -40.26
CA THR A 11 19.32 8.29 -40.82
C THR A 11 20.62 8.87 -40.27
N ARG A 12 20.73 10.19 -40.10
CA ARG A 12 21.92 10.81 -39.50
C ARG A 12 22.10 10.46 -38.02
N ILE A 13 21.00 10.26 -37.29
CA ILE A 13 21.05 9.74 -35.91
C ILE A 13 21.53 8.29 -35.94
N GLU A 14 20.94 7.44 -36.77
CA GLU A 14 21.28 6.01 -36.89
C GLU A 14 22.75 5.77 -37.29
N THR A 15 23.33 6.65 -38.12
CA THR A 15 24.75 6.58 -38.53
C THR A 15 25.72 7.20 -37.52
N GLY A 16 25.22 7.95 -36.54
CA GLY A 16 26.06 8.72 -35.60
C GLY A 16 26.69 9.98 -36.19
N ASP A 17 26.19 10.45 -37.35
CA ASP A 17 26.65 11.70 -37.98
C ASP A 17 26.23 12.95 -37.19
N ILE A 18 25.22 12.82 -36.33
CA ILE A 18 24.80 13.82 -35.36
C ILE A 18 24.64 13.18 -33.99
N TYR A 19 24.90 13.97 -32.94
CA TYR A 19 24.99 13.50 -31.56
C TYR A 19 24.58 14.61 -30.59
N LEU A 20 24.37 14.23 -29.34
CA LEU A 20 24.28 15.16 -28.21
C LEU A 20 25.63 15.24 -27.51
N GLU A 21 25.97 16.42 -27.01
CA GLU A 21 27.16 16.62 -26.18
C GLU A 21 26.81 16.37 -24.72
N TYR A 22 27.45 15.36 -24.13
CA TYR A 22 27.35 15.01 -22.72
C TYR A 22 28.27 15.90 -21.89
N ILE A 23 27.71 16.60 -20.90
CA ILE A 23 28.49 17.46 -20.00
C ILE A 23 28.16 17.09 -18.55
N THR A 24 29.20 16.80 -17.78
CA THR A 24 29.12 16.53 -16.34
C THR A 24 29.90 17.54 -15.55
N HIS A 25 29.36 17.97 -14.42
CA HIS A 25 30.07 18.75 -13.40
C HIS A 25 29.74 18.21 -12.01
N TYR A 26 30.75 18.14 -11.15
CA TYR A 26 30.57 17.76 -9.76
C TYR A 26 30.15 18.95 -8.91
N HIS A 27 29.05 18.80 -8.17
CA HIS A 27 28.52 19.80 -7.25
C HIS A 27 28.65 19.34 -5.80
N GLU A 28 29.55 19.99 -5.05
CA GLU A 28 29.64 19.78 -3.59
C GLU A 28 28.45 20.44 -2.86
N PHE A 29 27.97 21.58 -3.39
CA PHE A 29 26.81 22.31 -2.88
C PHE A 29 25.86 22.68 -4.03
N ASP A 30 24.55 22.67 -3.75
CA ASP A 30 23.52 23.17 -4.68
C ASP A 30 23.51 24.71 -4.76
N GLU A 31 22.65 25.26 -5.63
CA GLU A 31 22.53 26.73 -5.82
C GLU A 31 22.06 27.47 -4.56
N ASP A 32 21.39 26.78 -3.64
CA ASP A 32 20.88 27.32 -2.37
C ASP A 32 21.89 27.16 -1.21
N GLY A 33 23.06 26.54 -1.47
CA GLY A 33 24.14 26.33 -0.51
C GLY A 33 23.97 25.10 0.37
N SER A 34 23.04 24.21 0.05
CA SER A 34 22.88 22.90 0.69
C SER A 34 23.95 21.94 0.19
N TYR A 35 24.50 21.12 1.07
CA TYR A 35 25.46 20.09 0.67
C TYR A 35 24.77 19.01 -0.17
N MET A 36 25.26 18.79 -1.40
CA MET A 36 24.65 17.91 -2.39
C MET A 36 25.55 16.71 -2.73
N ASP A 37 26.87 16.90 -2.82
CA ASP A 37 27.88 15.85 -3.08
C ASP A 37 27.48 14.90 -4.22
N ASP A 38 27.11 15.46 -5.38
CA ASP A 38 26.58 14.69 -6.49
C ASP A 38 27.00 15.27 -7.85
N TRP A 39 26.94 14.43 -8.88
CA TRP A 39 27.24 14.79 -10.26
C TRP A 39 25.99 15.34 -10.96
N VAL A 40 26.10 16.52 -11.54
CA VAL A 40 25.06 17.10 -12.38
C VAL A 40 25.39 16.84 -13.84
N VAL A 41 24.42 16.26 -14.55
CA VAL A 41 24.52 15.90 -15.97
C VAL A 41 23.52 16.71 -16.78
N TRP A 42 23.96 17.26 -17.90
CA TRP A 42 23.09 17.83 -18.92
C TRP A 42 23.59 17.54 -20.34
N TYR A 43 22.71 17.76 -21.32
CA TYR A 43 22.99 17.46 -22.72
C TYR A 43 22.87 18.73 -23.57
N ASN A 44 23.95 19.10 -24.25
CA ASN A 44 23.91 20.15 -25.26
C ASN A 44 23.55 19.55 -26.63
N ASP A 45 22.73 20.25 -27.40
CA ASP A 45 22.20 19.80 -28.69
C ASP A 45 22.72 20.66 -29.85
N PRO A 46 23.98 20.49 -30.28
CA PRO A 46 24.60 21.32 -31.30
C PRO A 46 23.94 21.20 -32.68
N PHE A 47 23.19 20.11 -32.93
CA PHE A 47 22.53 19.85 -34.20
C PHE A 47 21.02 20.13 -34.19
N SER A 48 20.47 20.63 -33.09
CA SER A 48 19.04 20.91 -32.92
C SER A 48 18.15 19.69 -33.18
N ILE A 49 18.59 18.51 -32.73
CA ILE A 49 17.87 17.24 -32.77
C ILE A 49 16.57 17.35 -31.96
N LEU A 50 16.63 17.76 -30.69
CA LEU A 50 15.50 17.80 -29.77
C LEU A 50 14.44 18.84 -30.19
N PRO A 51 14.80 20.08 -30.61
CA PRO A 51 13.84 21.01 -31.21
C PRO A 51 13.16 20.46 -32.47
N MET A 52 13.88 19.72 -33.31
CA MET A 52 13.31 19.08 -34.50
C MET A 52 12.33 17.97 -34.11
N MET A 53 12.69 17.12 -33.14
CA MET A 53 11.80 16.09 -32.60
C MET A 53 10.51 16.68 -32.00
N ARG A 54 10.61 17.76 -31.22
CA ARG A 54 9.43 18.50 -30.72
C ARG A 54 8.49 18.89 -31.86
N ARG A 55 9.02 19.44 -32.96
CA ARG A 55 8.21 19.83 -34.13
C ARG A 55 7.58 18.62 -34.82
N ILE A 56 8.27 17.48 -34.84
CA ILE A 56 7.73 16.23 -35.39
C ILE A 56 6.56 15.74 -34.53
N PHE A 57 6.73 15.66 -33.21
CA PHE A 57 5.67 15.22 -32.30
C PHE A 57 4.43 16.11 -32.37
N ALA A 58 4.60 17.43 -32.41
CA ALA A 58 3.49 18.36 -32.61
C ALA A 58 2.79 18.16 -33.97
N GLY A 59 3.54 17.84 -35.02
CA GLY A 59 2.99 17.50 -36.33
C GLY A 59 2.22 16.17 -36.34
N CYS A 60 2.75 15.15 -35.66
CA CYS A 60 2.08 13.86 -35.48
C CYS A 60 0.71 14.05 -34.80
N HIS A 61 0.65 14.85 -33.73
CA HIS A 61 -0.62 15.16 -33.07
C HIS A 61 -1.65 15.78 -34.03
N GLN A 62 -1.22 16.74 -34.86
CA GLN A 62 -2.11 17.34 -35.88
C GLN A 62 -2.56 16.32 -36.93
N LEU A 63 -1.71 15.38 -37.32
CA LEU A 63 -2.06 14.31 -38.26
C LEU A 63 -3.05 13.32 -37.65
N VAL A 64 -2.95 13.00 -36.35
CA VAL A 64 -3.96 12.20 -35.64
C VAL A 64 -5.34 12.88 -35.72
N MET A 65 -5.39 14.20 -35.48
CA MET A 65 -6.63 14.98 -35.58
C MET A 65 -7.21 15.04 -37.01
N LEU A 66 -6.38 14.78 -38.02
CA LEU A 66 -6.76 14.67 -39.44
C LEU A 66 -7.01 13.21 -39.87
N GLU A 67 -7.00 12.27 -38.93
CA GLU A 67 -7.20 10.83 -39.16
C GLU A 67 -6.11 10.15 -40.02
N GLU A 68 -4.93 10.76 -40.13
CA GLU A 68 -3.78 10.25 -40.87
C GLU A 68 -2.95 9.24 -40.04
N TYR A 69 -3.63 8.24 -39.48
CA TYR A 69 -3.07 7.33 -38.47
C TYR A 69 -1.87 6.51 -38.97
N GLN A 70 -1.86 6.09 -40.25
CA GLN A 70 -0.78 5.28 -40.80
C GLN A 70 0.55 6.04 -40.77
N THR A 71 0.54 7.28 -41.24
CA THR A 71 1.73 8.14 -41.27
C THR A 71 2.26 8.40 -39.86
N VAL A 72 1.36 8.67 -38.90
CA VAL A 72 1.75 8.87 -37.50
C VAL A 72 2.35 7.62 -36.89
N TYR A 73 1.70 6.48 -37.08
CA TYR A 73 2.18 5.20 -36.56
C TYR A 73 3.58 4.86 -37.09
N ASP A 74 3.82 5.01 -38.40
CA ASP A 74 5.11 4.69 -39.01
C ASP A 74 6.21 5.65 -38.52
N LEU A 75 5.92 6.95 -38.44
CA LEU A 75 6.87 7.95 -37.96
C LEU A 75 7.25 7.73 -36.49
N LEU A 76 6.26 7.60 -35.61
CA LEU A 76 6.52 7.45 -34.17
C LEU A 76 7.15 6.09 -33.86
N SER A 77 6.76 5.01 -34.55
CA SER A 77 7.40 3.70 -34.38
C SER A 77 8.89 3.75 -34.69
N ARG A 78 9.30 4.48 -35.73
CA ARG A 78 10.72 4.65 -36.05
C ARG A 78 11.43 5.55 -35.05
N ILE A 79 10.85 6.70 -34.72
CA ILE A 79 11.49 7.69 -33.84
C ILE A 79 11.70 7.13 -32.44
N PHE A 80 10.73 6.37 -31.93
CA PHE A 80 10.79 5.76 -30.60
C PHE A 80 11.83 4.64 -30.46
N GLU A 81 12.34 4.11 -31.57
CA GLU A 81 13.42 3.13 -31.60
C GLU A 81 14.82 3.77 -31.76
N LEU A 82 14.90 5.10 -31.95
CA LEU A 82 16.17 5.79 -32.14
C LEU A 82 17.01 5.83 -30.85
N LYS A 83 18.30 5.60 -31.02
CA LYS A 83 19.33 5.78 -29.99
C LYS A 83 20.13 7.04 -30.32
N LEU A 84 20.09 8.04 -29.45
CA LEU A 84 20.80 9.29 -29.67
C LEU A 84 22.25 9.12 -29.25
N PHE A 85 23.20 9.16 -30.18
CA PHE A 85 24.61 9.08 -29.84
C PHE A 85 25.02 10.26 -28.96
N ILE A 86 25.90 10.00 -28.01
CA ILE A 86 26.45 11.00 -27.10
C ILE A 86 27.98 11.07 -27.23
N GLN A 87 28.50 12.28 -27.20
CA GLN A 87 29.93 12.57 -27.22
C GLN A 87 30.29 13.46 -26.04
N GLU A 88 31.48 13.25 -25.47
CA GLU A 88 32.00 14.09 -24.40
C GLU A 88 32.15 15.54 -24.88
N GLY A 89 31.48 16.46 -24.19
CA GLY A 89 31.59 17.90 -24.46
C GLY A 89 32.90 18.48 -23.96
N GLU A 90 33.39 19.57 -24.59
CA GLU A 90 34.70 20.16 -24.27
C GLU A 90 34.87 20.58 -22.79
N ASN A 91 33.77 20.85 -22.08
CA ASN A 91 33.78 21.27 -20.68
C ASN A 91 33.32 20.16 -19.71
N SER A 92 33.22 18.90 -20.15
CA SER A 92 32.83 17.80 -19.27
C SER A 92 33.96 17.45 -18.30
N GLU A 93 33.62 17.21 -17.04
CA GLU A 93 34.59 16.77 -16.02
C GLU A 93 34.82 15.25 -16.03
N ASP A 94 33.88 14.49 -16.62
CA ASP A 94 33.99 13.04 -16.83
C ASP A 94 33.36 12.60 -18.17
N ALA A 95 33.76 11.42 -18.65
CA ALA A 95 33.28 10.83 -19.88
C ALA A 95 31.95 10.07 -19.67
N PRO A 96 31.06 10.00 -20.67
CA PRO A 96 29.82 9.24 -20.54
C PRO A 96 30.09 7.74 -20.42
N GLU A 97 29.36 7.06 -19.53
CA GLU A 97 29.44 5.60 -19.38
C GLU A 97 28.81 4.85 -20.56
N GLU A 98 27.82 5.47 -21.23
CA GLU A 98 27.10 4.89 -22.37
C GLU A 98 27.43 5.64 -23.68
N GLU A 99 27.35 4.93 -24.81
CA GLU A 99 27.61 5.53 -26.14
C GLU A 99 26.38 6.24 -26.73
N TYR A 100 25.21 5.99 -26.16
CA TYR A 100 23.94 6.54 -26.61
C TYR A 100 23.01 6.79 -25.43
N ILE A 101 22.02 7.65 -25.63
CA ILE A 101 20.92 7.90 -24.71
C ILE A 101 19.58 7.66 -25.42
N GLU A 102 18.61 7.12 -24.69
CA GLU A 102 17.25 6.92 -25.20
C GLU A 102 16.40 8.18 -25.02
N LEU A 103 15.38 8.34 -25.87
CA LEU A 103 14.38 9.42 -25.72
C LEU A 103 13.57 9.33 -24.42
N SER A 104 13.54 8.14 -23.82
CA SER A 104 12.82 7.87 -22.58
C SER A 104 13.54 8.41 -21.34
N ASP A 105 14.83 8.75 -21.46
CA ASP A 105 15.66 9.23 -20.36
C ASP A 105 15.12 10.54 -19.76
N SER A 106 15.19 10.64 -18.42
CA SER A 106 14.67 11.79 -17.67
C SER A 106 15.26 13.13 -18.11
N LYS A 107 16.57 13.18 -18.38
CA LYS A 107 17.27 14.41 -18.79
C LYS A 107 16.89 14.82 -20.20
N ILE A 108 16.73 13.85 -21.10
CA ILE A 108 16.26 14.11 -22.46
C ILE A 108 14.80 14.57 -22.47
N LYS A 109 13.94 14.01 -21.60
CA LYS A 109 12.56 14.46 -21.44
C LYS A 109 12.46 15.91 -20.97
N GLU A 110 13.31 16.32 -20.03
CA GLU A 110 13.41 17.72 -19.57
C GLU A 110 13.79 18.66 -20.73
N GLU A 111 14.86 18.32 -21.46
CA GLU A 111 15.38 19.11 -22.58
C GLU A 111 14.43 19.17 -23.79
N LEU A 112 13.71 18.08 -24.08
CA LEU A 112 12.71 18.04 -25.14
C LEU A 112 11.63 19.10 -24.96
N SER A 113 11.39 19.56 -23.72
CA SER A 113 10.30 20.46 -23.28
C SER A 113 9.01 20.32 -24.11
N TYR A 114 8.68 19.06 -24.39
CA TYR A 114 7.48 18.57 -25.04
C TYR A 114 7.05 17.32 -24.27
N ASN A 115 5.75 17.17 -24.06
CA ASN A 115 5.25 16.04 -23.31
C ASN A 115 5.36 14.76 -24.18
N LEU A 116 6.40 13.97 -23.93
CA LEU A 116 6.64 12.69 -24.62
C LEU A 116 5.46 11.73 -24.46
N ASP A 117 4.75 11.80 -23.33
CA ASP A 117 3.54 11.01 -23.08
C ASP A 117 2.42 11.34 -24.07
N LYS A 118 2.31 12.60 -24.54
CA LYS A 118 1.37 12.96 -25.62
C LYS A 118 1.73 12.29 -26.94
N ALA A 119 3.01 12.26 -27.30
CA ALA A 119 3.46 11.55 -28.50
C ALA A 119 3.23 10.04 -28.37
N ALA A 120 3.49 9.46 -27.19
CA ALA A 120 3.20 8.06 -26.89
C ALA A 120 1.69 7.75 -27.01
N ALA A 121 0.83 8.66 -26.53
CA ALA A 121 -0.62 8.56 -26.70
C ALA A 121 -1.03 8.59 -28.17
N ASP A 122 -0.52 9.54 -28.97
CA ASP A 122 -0.78 9.63 -30.42
C ASP A 122 -0.35 8.35 -31.16
N TRP A 123 0.77 7.75 -30.76
CA TRP A 123 1.26 6.47 -31.30
C TRP A 123 0.29 5.31 -31.01
N ILE A 124 -0.16 5.20 -29.76
CA ILE A 124 -1.12 4.17 -29.33
C ILE A 124 -2.49 4.35 -29.99
N ILE A 125 -2.98 5.59 -30.06
CA ILE A 125 -4.23 5.94 -30.74
C ILE A 125 -4.16 5.51 -32.20
N SER A 126 -3.09 5.89 -32.90
CA SER A 126 -2.89 5.53 -34.30
C SER A 126 -2.90 4.02 -34.53
N PHE A 127 -2.20 3.25 -33.68
CA PHE A 127 -2.23 1.79 -33.72
C PHE A 127 -3.66 1.23 -33.58
N ILE A 128 -4.45 1.76 -32.65
CA ILE A 128 -5.81 1.25 -32.37
C ILE A 128 -6.74 1.42 -33.55
N TYR A 129 -6.68 2.57 -34.24
CA TYR A 129 -7.50 2.85 -35.42
C TYR A 129 -7.07 2.02 -36.64
N LEU A 130 -5.77 1.77 -36.81
CA LEU A 130 -5.25 0.94 -37.91
C LEU A 130 -5.58 -0.55 -37.75
N THR A 131 -5.71 -1.03 -36.51
CA THR A 131 -5.81 -2.46 -36.21
C THR A 131 -7.22 -2.97 -35.97
N THR A 132 -8.26 -2.21 -36.34
CA THR A 132 -9.67 -2.60 -36.18
C THR A 132 -10.04 -3.94 -36.83
N LYS A 133 -9.26 -4.41 -37.81
CA LYS A 133 -9.45 -5.72 -38.49
C LYS A 133 -8.74 -6.89 -37.81
N LEU A 134 -7.83 -6.64 -36.88
CA LEU A 134 -7.14 -7.70 -36.10
C LEU A 134 -8.07 -8.25 -35.02
N SER A 135 -7.78 -9.47 -34.56
CA SER A 135 -8.51 -10.02 -33.41
C SER A 135 -8.22 -9.20 -32.15
N ASP A 136 -9.19 -9.10 -31.23
CA ASP A 136 -9.01 -8.37 -29.96
C ASP A 136 -7.83 -8.94 -29.14
N LYS A 137 -7.55 -10.24 -29.27
CA LYS A 137 -6.38 -10.88 -28.66
C LYS A 137 -5.06 -10.38 -29.24
N ASP A 138 -4.92 -10.38 -30.57
CA ASP A 138 -3.67 -9.94 -31.22
C ASP A 138 -3.42 -8.44 -31.00
N ARG A 139 -4.51 -7.66 -30.94
CA ARG A 139 -4.45 -6.23 -30.61
C ARG A 139 -4.01 -6.01 -29.17
N ALA A 140 -4.55 -6.79 -28.24
CA ALA A 140 -4.21 -6.72 -26.83
C ALA A 140 -2.72 -6.99 -26.60
N GLU A 141 -2.18 -8.07 -27.16
CA GLU A 141 -0.76 -8.44 -27.01
C GLU A 141 0.17 -7.33 -27.55
N LYS A 142 -0.15 -6.76 -28.72
CA LYS A 142 0.64 -5.67 -29.30
C LYS A 142 0.54 -4.37 -28.51
N LEU A 143 -0.65 -4.03 -28.00
CA LEU A 143 -0.85 -2.84 -27.17
C LEU A 143 -0.09 -2.93 -25.85
N ILE A 144 -0.14 -4.08 -25.18
CA ILE A 144 0.62 -4.32 -23.96
C ILE A 144 2.12 -4.10 -24.24
N LYS A 145 2.64 -4.67 -25.34
CA LYS A 145 4.03 -4.46 -25.74
C LYS A 145 4.37 -2.99 -25.98
N MET A 146 3.48 -2.21 -26.58
CA MET A 146 3.66 -0.77 -26.77
C MET A 146 3.64 0.01 -25.45
N LEU A 147 2.80 -0.42 -24.49
CA LEU A 147 2.66 0.21 -23.17
C LEU A 147 3.81 -0.14 -22.20
N GLU A 148 4.49 -1.26 -22.45
CA GLU A 148 5.67 -1.72 -21.73
C GLU A 148 6.99 -1.08 -22.22
N THR A 149 6.96 -0.27 -23.28
CA THR A 149 8.17 0.46 -23.72
C THR A 149 8.57 1.54 -22.73
N SER A 150 9.87 1.87 -22.68
CA SER A 150 10.42 2.92 -21.80
C SER A 150 9.77 4.29 -22.04
N ILE A 151 9.36 4.57 -23.28
CA ILE A 151 8.67 5.78 -23.70
C ILE A 151 7.25 5.86 -23.12
N SER A 152 6.55 4.73 -23.05
CA SER A 152 5.19 4.65 -22.52
C SER A 152 5.14 4.48 -20.99
N LYS A 153 6.29 4.40 -20.29
CA LYS A 153 6.36 4.08 -18.84
C LYS A 153 5.51 5.01 -17.98
N ASN A 154 5.42 6.30 -18.33
CA ASN A 154 4.66 7.29 -17.56
C ASN A 154 3.22 7.50 -18.07
N LEU A 155 2.84 6.80 -19.14
CA LEU A 155 1.51 6.95 -19.72
C LEU A 155 0.48 6.26 -18.83
N LYS A 156 -0.36 7.06 -18.17
CA LYS A 156 -1.57 6.59 -17.49
C LYS A 156 -2.67 6.35 -18.52
N LEU A 157 -3.22 5.15 -18.59
CA LEU A 157 -4.31 4.81 -19.53
C LEU A 157 -5.60 5.60 -19.26
N ARG A 158 -5.72 6.23 -18.08
CA ARG A 158 -6.80 7.19 -17.78
C ARG A 158 -6.81 8.39 -18.73
N ILE A 159 -5.67 8.76 -19.32
CA ILE A 159 -5.55 9.82 -20.35
C ILE A 159 -6.16 9.37 -21.69
N LEU A 160 -6.29 8.07 -21.89
CA LEU A 160 -6.75 7.47 -23.12
C LEU A 160 -8.29 7.24 -23.11
N LYS A 161 -9.05 8.24 -22.62
CA LYS A 161 -10.54 8.25 -22.59
C LYS A 161 -11.17 8.03 -23.98
N ASP A 162 -10.43 8.35 -25.04
CA ASP A 162 -10.87 8.22 -26.44
C ASP A 162 -10.30 7.01 -27.19
N LEU A 163 -9.73 6.00 -26.51
CA LEU A 163 -9.43 4.73 -27.17
C LEU A 163 -10.75 4.15 -27.64
N GLY A 164 -10.99 4.17 -28.95
CA GLY A 164 -12.04 3.44 -29.65
C GLY A 164 -11.95 1.91 -29.49
N GLY A 165 -11.30 1.42 -28.43
CA GLY A 165 -11.25 0.04 -28.00
C GLY A 165 -12.64 -0.45 -27.57
N THR A 166 -12.97 -1.66 -28.02
CA THR A 166 -14.15 -2.40 -27.58
C THR A 166 -13.93 -2.92 -26.16
N GLU A 167 -15.00 -3.15 -25.41
CA GLU A 167 -14.93 -3.83 -24.09
C GLU A 167 -14.16 -5.17 -24.17
N LYS A 168 -14.35 -5.90 -25.28
CA LYS A 168 -13.65 -7.15 -25.57
C LYS A 168 -12.13 -7.00 -25.70
N LEU A 169 -11.65 -5.87 -26.20
CA LEU A 169 -10.22 -5.56 -26.27
C LEU A 169 -9.63 -5.42 -24.86
N PHE A 170 -10.28 -4.65 -23.99
CA PHE A 170 -9.81 -4.46 -22.61
C PHE A 170 -9.85 -5.76 -21.80
N VAL A 171 -10.90 -6.57 -21.95
CA VAL A 171 -10.95 -7.92 -21.36
C VAL A 171 -9.81 -8.80 -21.89
N SER A 172 -9.51 -8.74 -23.18
CA SER A 172 -8.40 -9.49 -23.77
C SER A 172 -7.04 -9.01 -23.24
N MET A 173 -6.86 -7.70 -23.03
CA MET A 173 -5.66 -7.14 -22.43
C MET A 173 -5.51 -7.54 -20.96
N GLN A 174 -6.60 -7.49 -20.19
CA GLN A 174 -6.63 -7.94 -18.80
C GLN A 174 -6.17 -9.39 -18.70
N SER A 175 -6.77 -10.30 -19.48
CA SER A 175 -6.36 -11.72 -19.47
C SER A 175 -4.92 -11.93 -19.91
N ALA A 176 -4.43 -11.17 -20.90
CA ALA A 176 -3.04 -11.27 -21.34
C ALA A 176 -2.05 -10.80 -20.27
N LEU A 177 -2.34 -9.70 -19.57
CA LEU A 177 -1.52 -9.20 -18.46
C LEU A 177 -1.53 -10.16 -17.27
N GLU A 178 -2.69 -10.70 -16.88
CA GLU A 178 -2.79 -11.67 -15.78
C GLU A 178 -1.94 -12.92 -16.04
N ILE A 179 -1.93 -13.41 -17.28
CA ILE A 179 -1.06 -14.52 -17.70
C ILE A 179 0.42 -14.11 -17.63
N ALA A 180 0.78 -12.93 -18.13
CA ALA A 180 2.16 -12.45 -18.12
C ALA A 180 2.70 -12.23 -16.69
N ILE A 181 1.88 -11.65 -15.80
CA ILE A 181 2.22 -11.44 -14.39
C ILE A 181 2.42 -12.78 -13.67
N ALA A 182 1.53 -13.75 -13.89
CA ALA A 182 1.69 -15.09 -13.29
C ALA A 182 3.00 -15.79 -13.73
N ASP A 183 3.40 -15.61 -14.99
CA ASP A 183 4.68 -16.12 -15.49
C ASP A 183 5.88 -15.39 -14.83
N LEU A 184 5.85 -14.06 -14.77
CA LEU A 184 6.87 -13.24 -14.10
C LEU A 184 7.02 -13.59 -12.61
N GLU A 185 5.91 -13.79 -11.90
CA GLU A 185 5.92 -14.24 -10.51
C GLU A 185 6.56 -15.61 -10.34
N THR A 186 6.30 -16.53 -11.28
CA THR A 186 6.89 -17.86 -11.29
C THR A 186 8.40 -17.77 -11.47
N GLN A 187 8.85 -16.97 -12.45
CA GLN A 187 10.27 -16.70 -12.66
C GLN A 187 10.92 -16.04 -11.43
N LYS A 188 10.25 -15.07 -10.79
CA LYS A 188 10.72 -14.42 -9.54
C LYS A 188 10.91 -15.45 -8.42
N LYS A 189 9.94 -16.36 -8.23
CA LYS A 189 10.01 -17.44 -7.23
C LYS A 189 11.15 -18.41 -7.50
N GLU A 190 11.42 -18.76 -8.76
CA GLU A 190 12.55 -19.63 -9.14
C GLU A 190 13.91 -18.99 -8.84
N ILE A 191 14.07 -17.70 -9.15
CA ILE A 191 15.30 -16.96 -8.87
C ILE A 191 15.56 -16.83 -7.36
N LEU A 192 14.50 -16.58 -6.58
CA LEU A 192 14.58 -16.54 -5.12
C LEU A 192 14.99 -17.90 -4.51
N LYS A 193 14.45 -19.02 -5.04
CA LYS A 193 14.86 -20.37 -4.64
C LYS A 193 16.32 -20.68 -4.96
N ALA A 194 16.86 -20.09 -6.02
CA ALA A 194 18.27 -20.21 -6.38
C ALA A 194 19.20 -19.31 -5.53
N GLY A 195 18.66 -18.50 -4.60
CA GLY A 195 19.45 -17.63 -3.73
C GLY A 195 20.10 -16.44 -4.43
N ASN A 196 19.70 -16.13 -5.67
CA ASN A 196 20.34 -15.12 -6.50
C ASN A 196 19.51 -13.83 -6.53
N ARG A 197 19.98 -12.76 -5.85
CA ARG A 197 19.49 -11.39 -6.07
C ARG A 197 20.41 -10.66 -7.05
N ASN A 198 20.41 -11.12 -8.30
CA ASN A 198 21.24 -10.56 -9.37
C ASN A 198 20.44 -9.55 -10.22
N ARG A 199 21.08 -8.89 -11.18
CA ARG A 199 20.45 -7.93 -12.12
C ARG A 199 19.14 -8.44 -12.73
N LYS A 200 19.07 -9.74 -13.06
CA LYS A 200 17.87 -10.39 -13.61
C LYS A 200 16.67 -10.39 -12.64
N PHE A 201 16.91 -10.43 -11.32
CA PHE A 201 15.86 -10.31 -10.32
C PHE A 201 15.20 -8.92 -10.38
N PHE A 202 16.01 -7.86 -10.41
CA PHE A 202 15.52 -6.48 -10.46
C PHE A 202 14.83 -6.15 -11.80
N GLU A 203 15.32 -6.71 -12.91
CA GLU A 203 14.65 -6.59 -14.22
C GLU A 203 13.25 -7.24 -14.23
N ILE A 204 13.07 -8.37 -13.55
CA ILE A 204 11.76 -9.01 -13.40
C ILE A 204 10.87 -8.20 -12.45
N GLU A 205 11.44 -7.62 -11.41
CA GLU A 205 10.71 -6.80 -10.46
C GLU A 205 10.17 -5.51 -11.11
N ASP A 206 10.98 -4.76 -11.86
CA ASP A 206 10.53 -3.56 -12.59
C ASP A 206 9.44 -3.90 -13.62
N LYS A 207 9.60 -5.01 -14.37
CA LYS A 207 8.56 -5.49 -15.29
C LYS A 207 7.28 -5.84 -14.57
N LEU A 208 7.37 -6.52 -13.43
CA LEU A 208 6.21 -6.91 -12.65
C LEU A 208 5.48 -5.69 -12.08
N THR A 209 6.21 -4.69 -11.59
CA THR A 209 5.65 -3.40 -11.17
C THR A 209 4.89 -2.76 -12.34
N ARG A 210 5.53 -2.63 -13.51
CA ARG A 210 4.91 -1.99 -14.68
C ARG A 210 3.69 -2.74 -15.21
N SER A 211 3.75 -4.07 -15.34
CA SER A 211 2.61 -4.86 -15.81
C SER A 211 1.44 -4.80 -14.83
N ASN A 212 1.69 -4.70 -13.52
CA ASN A 212 0.65 -4.50 -12.52
C ASN A 212 0.01 -3.11 -12.61
N GLU A 213 0.79 -2.03 -12.77
CA GLU A 213 0.25 -0.68 -13.03
C GLU A 213 -0.70 -0.66 -14.23
N LEU A 214 -0.29 -1.29 -15.35
CA LEU A 214 -1.11 -1.39 -16.55
C LEU A 214 -2.39 -2.21 -16.31
N LEU A 215 -2.31 -3.29 -15.53
CA LEU A 215 -3.47 -4.12 -15.19
C LEU A 215 -4.49 -3.32 -14.37
N ILE A 216 -4.03 -2.52 -13.41
CA ILE A 216 -4.88 -1.64 -12.59
C ILE A 216 -5.62 -0.65 -13.47
N ASP A 217 -4.88 0.06 -14.32
CA ASP A 217 -5.42 1.07 -15.21
C ASP A 217 -6.48 0.49 -16.19
N ILE A 218 -6.28 -0.74 -16.68
CA ILE A 218 -7.25 -1.44 -17.54
C ILE A 218 -8.48 -1.90 -16.75
N ARG A 219 -8.30 -2.38 -15.50
CA ARG A 219 -9.41 -2.75 -14.62
C ARG A 219 -10.29 -1.55 -14.29
N MET A 220 -9.69 -0.41 -13.93
CA MET A 220 -10.41 0.86 -13.72
C MET A 220 -11.23 1.24 -14.95
N ARG A 221 -10.68 1.06 -16.16
CA ARG A 221 -11.40 1.31 -17.42
C ARG A 221 -12.56 0.35 -17.67
N CYS A 222 -12.41 -0.92 -17.29
CA CYS A 222 -13.50 -1.89 -17.32
C CYS A 222 -14.60 -1.49 -16.33
N LEU A 223 -14.24 -0.94 -15.16
CA LEU A 223 -15.17 -0.44 -14.13
C LEU A 223 -15.91 0.83 -14.57
N GLU A 224 -15.21 1.85 -15.11
CA GLU A 224 -15.81 3.09 -15.66
C GLU A 224 -16.87 2.79 -16.75
N ARG A 225 -16.71 1.71 -17.51
CA ARG A 225 -17.68 1.28 -18.54
C ARG A 225 -18.80 0.37 -18.00
N LYS A 226 -18.58 -0.34 -16.89
CA LYS A 226 -19.65 -1.07 -16.17
C LYS A 226 -20.69 -0.11 -15.58
N LYS A 227 -20.27 1.09 -15.14
CA LYS A 227 -21.18 2.21 -14.74
C LYS A 227 -22.19 2.62 -15.83
N ILE A 228 -22.02 2.21 -17.09
CA ILE A 228 -22.95 2.52 -18.19
C ILE A 228 -23.87 1.32 -18.55
N LYS A 229 -23.71 0.13 -17.95
CA LYS A 229 -24.38 -1.07 -18.47
C LYS A 229 -24.97 -2.11 -17.53
N GLN A 230 -24.88 -2.00 -16.20
CA GLN A 230 -25.55 -2.99 -15.35
C GLN A 230 -26.17 -2.41 -14.08
N MET A 231 -27.35 -2.95 -13.78
CA MET A 231 -28.20 -2.65 -12.63
C MET A 231 -27.74 -3.60 -11.51
N GLU A 232 -26.81 -3.13 -10.68
CA GLU A 232 -26.43 -3.67 -9.36
C GLU A 232 -26.43 -2.50 -8.35
N SER A 233 -26.36 -2.81 -7.05
CA SER A 233 -26.59 -1.87 -5.95
C SER A 233 -25.68 -0.65 -6.03
N PHE A 234 -26.27 0.55 -6.10
CA PHE A 234 -25.53 1.82 -6.07
C PHE A 234 -24.65 1.94 -4.81
N LEU A 235 -25.09 1.37 -3.69
CA LEU A 235 -24.31 1.33 -2.45
C LEU A 235 -23.09 0.42 -2.57
N GLU A 236 -23.23 -0.79 -3.11
CA GLU A 236 -22.12 -1.74 -3.24
C GLU A 236 -21.03 -1.19 -4.17
N ASP A 237 -21.44 -0.64 -5.32
CA ASP A 237 -20.51 -0.10 -6.30
C ASP A 237 -19.75 1.12 -5.75
N SER A 238 -20.47 2.07 -5.15
CA SER A 238 -19.85 3.27 -4.58
C SER A 238 -18.99 2.95 -3.37
N TRP A 239 -19.34 1.96 -2.57
CA TRP A 239 -18.53 1.56 -1.42
C TRP A 239 -17.26 0.83 -1.84
N ASN A 240 -17.31 0.01 -2.90
CA ASN A 240 -16.10 -0.59 -3.47
C ASN A 240 -15.14 0.50 -3.99
N ASP A 241 -15.66 1.55 -4.63
CA ASP A 241 -14.85 2.71 -5.06
C ASP A 241 -14.17 3.38 -3.84
N VAL A 242 -14.88 3.55 -2.71
CA VAL A 242 -14.29 4.08 -1.45
C VAL A 242 -13.18 3.17 -0.93
N CYS A 243 -13.42 1.85 -0.82
CA CYS A 243 -12.42 0.90 -0.34
C CYS A 243 -11.15 0.90 -1.22
N GLU A 244 -11.28 1.01 -2.55
CA GLU A 244 -10.14 1.06 -3.46
C GLU A 244 -9.29 2.33 -3.26
N VAL A 245 -9.92 3.49 -3.08
CA VAL A 245 -9.21 4.76 -2.85
C VAL A 245 -8.49 4.73 -1.49
N VAL A 246 -9.10 4.14 -0.47
CA VAL A 246 -8.52 4.01 0.87
C VAL A 246 -7.37 3.03 0.90
N GLU A 247 -7.52 1.86 0.25
CA GLU A 247 -6.45 0.88 0.14
C GLU A 247 -5.23 1.52 -0.52
N TRP A 248 -5.43 2.39 -1.52
CA TRP A 248 -4.37 3.17 -2.15
C TRP A 248 -3.70 4.18 -1.20
N LEU A 249 -4.47 4.95 -0.41
CA LEU A 249 -3.93 5.88 0.61
C LEU A 249 -3.04 5.17 1.64
N SER A 250 -3.25 3.87 1.88
CA SER A 250 -2.41 3.11 2.82
C SER A 250 -0.98 2.82 2.33
N PHE A 251 -0.70 2.99 1.03
CA PHE A 251 0.58 2.67 0.40
C PHE A 251 1.52 3.88 0.20
N GLU A 252 1.02 5.11 0.31
CA GLU A 252 1.82 6.33 0.14
C GLU A 252 1.97 7.05 1.49
N LYS A 253 3.22 7.33 1.90
CA LYS A 253 3.52 7.94 3.21
C LYS A 253 3.87 9.43 3.15
N ASP A 254 4.03 9.99 1.95
CA ASP A 254 4.78 11.23 1.74
C ASP A 254 4.21 12.15 0.63
N ILE A 255 2.90 12.13 0.33
CA ILE A 255 2.25 13.02 -0.66
C ILE A 255 1.07 13.80 -0.03
N ASP A 256 0.69 14.93 -0.64
CA ASP A 256 -0.49 15.73 -0.30
C ASP A 256 -1.77 14.97 -0.68
N ASP A 257 -2.26 14.14 0.25
CA ASP A 257 -3.39 13.19 0.10
C ASP A 257 -4.79 13.86 -0.10
N GLN A 258 -4.84 15.19 -0.19
CA GLN A 258 -6.09 15.95 -0.21
C GLN A 258 -7.03 15.61 -1.38
N PRO A 259 -6.57 15.39 -2.63
CA PRO A 259 -7.46 15.07 -3.76
C PRO A 259 -8.18 13.72 -3.61
N GLU A 260 -7.51 12.73 -3.04
CA GLU A 260 -8.05 11.39 -2.82
C GLU A 260 -8.99 11.36 -1.62
N ILE A 261 -8.68 12.12 -0.56
CA ILE A 261 -9.61 12.39 0.54
C ILE A 261 -10.87 13.10 0.01
N ASP A 262 -10.72 14.11 -0.85
CA ASP A 262 -11.84 14.83 -1.47
C ASP A 262 -12.72 13.90 -2.32
N THR A 263 -12.10 12.94 -3.02
CA THR A 263 -12.81 11.92 -3.81
C THR A 263 -13.66 11.01 -2.92
N VAL A 264 -13.09 10.52 -1.80
CA VAL A 264 -13.86 9.73 -0.82
C VAL A 264 -15.03 10.55 -0.26
N LEU A 265 -14.79 11.80 0.12
CA LEU A 265 -15.82 12.70 0.62
C LEU A 265 -16.94 12.96 -0.39
N GLU A 266 -16.62 13.11 -1.68
CA GLU A 266 -17.63 13.27 -2.74
C GLU A 266 -18.49 12.03 -2.91
N ILE A 267 -17.89 10.83 -2.94
CA ILE A 267 -18.64 9.57 -3.05
C ILE A 267 -19.56 9.38 -1.83
N CYS A 268 -19.05 9.63 -0.62
CA CYS A 268 -19.85 9.56 0.60
C CYS A 268 -21.01 10.58 0.59
N LYS A 269 -20.79 11.81 0.09
CA LYS A 269 -21.87 12.80 -0.08
C LYS A 269 -22.92 12.34 -1.07
N GLU A 270 -22.54 11.72 -2.18
CA GLU A 270 -23.49 11.16 -3.15
C GLU A 270 -24.32 10.02 -2.53
N LEU A 271 -23.68 9.15 -1.74
CA LEU A 271 -24.36 8.10 -0.98
C LEU A 271 -25.36 8.68 0.04
N VAL A 272 -24.94 9.67 0.83
CA VAL A 272 -25.82 10.35 1.81
C VAL A 272 -26.98 11.07 1.12
N GLN A 273 -26.78 11.63 -0.08
CA GLN A 273 -27.85 12.30 -0.83
C GLN A 273 -28.80 11.33 -1.55
N SER A 274 -28.35 10.11 -1.84
CA SER A 274 -29.15 9.09 -2.53
C SER A 274 -30.22 8.50 -1.61
N ASP A 275 -31.48 8.50 -2.07
CA ASP A 275 -32.58 7.82 -1.37
C ASP A 275 -32.65 6.33 -1.73
N GLU A 276 -31.77 5.84 -2.59
CA GLU A 276 -31.79 4.46 -3.09
C GLU A 276 -31.12 3.48 -2.10
N ILE A 277 -30.14 3.95 -1.33
CA ILE A 277 -29.29 3.09 -0.47
C ILE A 277 -30.06 2.41 0.68
N GLN A 278 -31.17 2.99 1.11
CA GLN A 278 -32.02 2.42 2.16
C GLN A 278 -32.81 1.18 1.68
N TYR A 279 -32.91 0.97 0.36
CA TYR A 279 -33.64 -0.15 -0.24
C TYR A 279 -32.74 -1.37 -0.50
N ASP A 280 -31.43 -1.23 -0.32
CA ASP A 280 -30.49 -2.34 -0.44
C ASP A 280 -30.73 -3.44 0.61
N GLU A 281 -30.10 -4.61 0.45
CA GLU A 281 -30.21 -5.63 1.49
C GLU A 281 -29.45 -5.22 2.76
N TRP A 282 -30.04 -5.47 3.94
CA TRP A 282 -29.40 -5.16 5.22
C TRP A 282 -28.00 -5.77 5.35
N GLN A 283 -27.75 -6.95 4.79
CA GLN A 283 -26.42 -7.57 4.84
C GLN A 283 -25.34 -6.72 4.15
N LEU A 284 -25.68 -6.07 3.04
CA LEU A 284 -24.78 -5.16 2.34
C LEU A 284 -24.56 -3.88 3.16
N ARG A 285 -25.63 -3.23 3.64
CA ARG A 285 -25.52 -2.04 4.50
C ARG A 285 -24.73 -2.30 5.78
N LYS A 286 -24.94 -3.46 6.41
CA LYS A 286 -24.20 -3.89 7.58
C LYS A 286 -22.71 -4.10 7.29
N LYS A 287 -22.37 -4.65 6.11
CA LYS A 287 -20.97 -4.80 5.68
C LYS A 287 -20.29 -3.43 5.57
N VAL A 288 -20.96 -2.46 4.94
CA VAL A 288 -20.49 -1.08 4.85
C VAL A 288 -20.30 -0.46 6.24
N LEU A 289 -21.30 -0.56 7.13
CA LEU A 289 -21.18 -0.07 8.51
C LEU A 289 -20.03 -0.69 9.28
N THR A 290 -19.79 -2.00 9.08
CA THR A 290 -18.66 -2.68 9.73
C THR A 290 -17.34 -2.15 9.20
N ASP A 291 -17.22 -1.99 7.88
CA ASP A 291 -16.03 -1.46 7.23
C ASP A 291 -15.73 -0.02 7.68
N ILE A 292 -16.79 0.81 7.80
CA ILE A 292 -16.71 2.20 8.30
C ILE A 292 -16.00 2.25 9.66
N VAL A 293 -16.42 1.37 10.57
CA VAL A 293 -15.93 1.35 11.95
C VAL A 293 -14.56 0.70 12.07
N GLU A 294 -14.28 -0.39 11.35
CA GLU A 294 -13.02 -1.14 11.47
C GLU A 294 -11.79 -0.39 10.93
N HIS A 295 -11.97 0.52 9.97
CA HIS A 295 -10.87 1.30 9.37
C HIS A 295 -10.76 2.73 9.91
N ASP A 296 -11.56 3.06 10.92
CA ASP A 296 -11.54 4.37 11.61
C ASP A 296 -11.58 5.56 10.62
N TYR A 297 -12.50 5.49 9.65
CA TYR A 297 -12.64 6.53 8.63
C TYR A 297 -13.06 7.89 9.18
N TYR A 298 -13.61 7.92 10.40
CA TYR A 298 -14.01 9.14 11.11
C TYR A 298 -12.80 10.03 11.39
N ASP A 299 -11.71 9.44 11.89
CA ASP A 299 -10.54 10.17 12.36
C ASP A 299 -9.42 10.25 11.29
N ASN A 300 -9.26 9.21 10.45
CA ASN A 300 -8.16 9.15 9.49
C ASN A 300 -8.31 10.07 8.26
N LEU A 301 -9.55 10.40 7.86
CA LEU A 301 -9.83 11.22 6.67
C LEU A 301 -10.39 12.62 7.00
N GLY A 302 -10.52 12.97 8.28
CA GLY A 302 -11.23 14.19 8.70
C GLY A 302 -12.69 14.21 8.26
N ALA A 303 -13.29 13.04 8.05
CA ALA A 303 -14.60 12.82 7.44
C ALA A 303 -15.70 12.49 8.46
N SER A 304 -15.47 12.77 9.75
CA SER A 304 -16.36 12.36 10.85
C SER A 304 -17.82 12.69 10.59
N ASP A 305 -18.12 13.93 10.16
CA ASP A 305 -19.51 14.38 9.97
C ASP A 305 -20.23 13.59 8.86
N ILE A 306 -19.58 13.36 7.71
CA ILE A 306 -20.23 12.67 6.58
C ILE A 306 -20.35 11.16 6.83
N MET A 307 -19.40 10.58 7.57
CA MET A 307 -19.44 9.17 7.95
C MET A 307 -20.53 8.90 8.98
N GLU A 308 -20.77 9.83 9.92
CA GLU A 308 -21.90 9.76 10.86
C GLU A 308 -23.23 9.85 10.13
N GLU A 309 -23.39 10.83 9.22
CA GLU A 309 -24.59 10.98 8.39
C GLU A 309 -24.87 9.72 7.54
N LEU A 310 -23.82 9.13 6.95
CA LEU A 310 -23.95 7.89 6.18
C LEU A 310 -24.34 6.70 7.07
N ALA A 311 -23.71 6.56 8.24
CA ALA A 311 -24.02 5.49 9.17
C ALA A 311 -25.47 5.56 9.67
N GLU A 312 -25.98 6.75 9.98
CA GLU A 312 -27.38 6.98 10.31
C GLU A 312 -28.30 6.59 9.15
N LYS A 313 -27.95 6.96 7.91
CA LYS A 313 -28.78 6.67 6.72
C LYS A 313 -28.81 5.18 6.37
N LEU A 314 -27.76 4.43 6.70
CA LEU A 314 -27.69 2.98 6.50
C LEU A 314 -28.57 2.19 7.49
N CYS A 315 -28.94 2.78 8.63
CA CYS A 315 -29.84 2.18 9.61
C CYS A 315 -31.28 2.70 9.46
N THR A 316 -32.20 1.79 9.12
CA THR A 316 -33.60 2.13 8.80
C THR A 316 -34.59 1.81 9.92
N ASN A 317 -34.19 1.02 10.92
CA ASN A 317 -35.04 0.56 12.02
C ASN A 317 -34.24 0.24 13.30
N ASP A 318 -34.94 0.10 14.43
CA ASP A 318 -34.33 -0.08 15.75
C ASP A 318 -33.41 -1.32 15.87
N GLU A 319 -33.70 -2.42 15.17
CA GLU A 319 -32.86 -3.62 15.19
C GLU A 319 -31.52 -3.37 14.47
N GLU A 320 -31.52 -2.61 13.38
CA GLU A 320 -30.32 -2.22 12.65
C GLU A 320 -29.46 -1.25 13.47
N TYR A 321 -30.07 -0.31 14.21
CA TYR A 321 -29.36 0.57 15.14
C TYR A 321 -28.71 -0.19 16.30
N LEU A 322 -29.37 -1.21 16.86
CA LEU A 322 -28.77 -2.08 17.87
C LEU A 322 -27.57 -2.85 17.32
N ALA A 323 -27.67 -3.37 16.09
CA ALA A 323 -26.57 -4.05 15.44
C ALA A 323 -25.39 -3.13 15.13
N TYR A 324 -25.63 -1.85 14.81
CA TYR A 324 -24.57 -0.85 14.66
C TYR A 324 -23.87 -0.55 15.99
N ALA A 325 -24.62 -0.40 17.08
CA ALA A 325 -24.05 -0.25 18.42
C ALA A 325 -23.18 -1.46 18.83
N ASP A 326 -23.58 -2.69 18.46
CA ASP A 326 -22.78 -3.89 18.66
C ASP A 326 -21.45 -3.84 17.88
N ILE A 327 -21.44 -3.33 16.64
CA ILE A 327 -20.24 -3.16 15.81
C ILE A 327 -19.25 -2.18 16.48
N LEU A 328 -19.74 -1.02 16.91
CA LEU A 328 -18.93 -0.01 17.63
C LEU A 328 -18.31 -0.60 18.90
N TYR A 329 -19.12 -1.31 19.69
CA TYR A 329 -18.66 -1.95 20.92
C TYR A 329 -17.58 -3.02 20.65
N ILE A 330 -17.73 -3.81 19.58
CA ILE A 330 -16.72 -4.81 19.20
C ILE A 330 -15.40 -4.14 18.79
N ASN A 331 -15.45 -3.05 18.01
CA ASN A 331 -14.25 -2.35 17.56
C ASN A 331 -13.51 -1.68 18.72
N GLU A 332 -14.22 -0.98 19.60
CA GLU A 332 -13.64 -0.38 20.82
C GLU A 332 -12.89 -1.45 21.66
N ASN A 333 -13.47 -2.65 21.80
CA ASN A 333 -12.81 -3.75 22.51
C ASN A 333 -11.56 -4.27 21.79
N LYS A 334 -11.53 -4.28 20.45
CA LYS A 334 -10.33 -4.67 19.67
C LYS A 334 -9.21 -3.66 19.88
N GLU A 335 -9.49 -2.37 19.85
CA GLU A 335 -8.50 -1.31 20.09
C GLU A 335 -7.95 -1.36 21.51
N LYS A 336 -8.82 -1.56 22.51
CA LYS A 336 -8.39 -1.78 23.91
C LYS A 336 -7.46 -3.00 24.01
N ALA A 337 -7.78 -4.09 23.33
CA ALA A 337 -6.94 -5.30 23.30
C ALA A 337 -5.59 -5.06 22.59
N PHE A 338 -5.59 -4.34 21.47
CA PHE A 338 -4.36 -3.97 20.77
C PHE A 338 -3.45 -3.11 21.64
N LEU A 339 -3.97 -2.02 22.21
CA LEU A 339 -3.20 -1.12 23.05
C LEU A 339 -2.68 -1.83 24.30
N ALA A 340 -3.54 -2.56 25.02
CA ALA A 340 -3.14 -3.34 26.18
C ALA A 340 -2.06 -4.38 25.83
N GLY A 341 -2.21 -5.08 24.70
CA GLY A 341 -1.24 -6.04 24.20
C GLY A 341 0.10 -5.41 23.81
N LEU A 342 0.10 -4.20 23.26
CA LEU A 342 1.32 -3.48 22.91
C LEU A 342 2.13 -3.06 24.14
N VAL A 343 1.44 -2.61 25.21
CA VAL A 343 2.12 -2.03 26.38
C VAL A 343 2.19 -2.95 27.62
N HIS A 344 1.62 -4.16 27.58
CA HIS A 344 1.57 -5.06 28.74
C HIS A 344 2.94 -5.30 29.40
N ASP A 345 4.00 -5.37 28.59
CA ASP A 345 5.37 -5.66 29.02
C ASP A 345 6.27 -4.41 29.10
N CYS A 346 5.70 -3.20 29.12
CA CYS A 346 6.46 -1.92 29.06
C CYS A 346 7.54 -1.75 30.14
N CYS A 347 7.43 -2.45 31.28
CA CYS A 347 8.41 -2.43 32.37
C CYS A 347 9.28 -3.69 32.44
N LYS A 348 9.16 -4.63 31.50
CA LYS A 348 9.81 -5.95 31.56
C LYS A 348 11.34 -5.88 31.63
N CYS A 349 11.92 -4.89 30.95
CA CYS A 349 13.37 -4.67 30.89
C CYS A 349 13.90 -3.74 31.99
N PHE A 350 13.10 -3.37 32.98
CA PHE A 350 13.56 -2.48 34.06
C PHE A 350 14.65 -3.20 34.88
N PRO A 351 15.86 -2.62 35.00
CA PRO A 351 16.86 -3.18 35.89
C PRO A 351 16.40 -3.00 37.35
N LEU A 352 16.88 -3.86 38.24
CA LEU A 352 16.46 -3.87 39.65
C LEU A 352 16.49 -2.50 40.35
N PRO A 353 17.52 -1.63 40.15
CA PRO A 353 17.50 -0.27 40.69
C PRO A 353 16.30 0.56 40.20
N LYS A 354 15.92 0.43 38.93
CA LYS A 354 14.78 1.16 38.34
C LYS A 354 13.45 0.65 38.87
N ILE A 355 13.33 -0.65 39.16
CA ILE A 355 12.16 -1.23 39.83
C ILE A 355 11.97 -0.57 41.20
N TYR A 356 13.01 -0.49 42.02
CA TYR A 356 12.92 0.14 43.35
C TYR A 356 12.62 1.65 43.27
N GLU A 357 13.29 2.38 42.36
CA GLU A 357 13.01 3.79 42.11
C GLU A 357 11.54 4.01 41.74
N SER A 358 10.99 3.15 40.87
CA SER A 358 9.58 3.23 40.44
C SER A 358 8.62 2.88 41.58
N CYS A 359 8.98 1.92 42.43
CA CYS A 359 8.20 1.59 43.64
C CYS A 359 8.10 2.79 44.59
N GLU A 360 9.22 3.51 44.79
CA GLU A 360 9.23 4.74 45.60
C GLU A 360 8.40 5.84 44.95
N LYS A 361 8.61 6.10 43.64
CA LYS A 361 7.89 7.14 42.88
C LYS A 361 6.37 6.96 42.96
N TYR A 362 5.89 5.74 42.75
CA TYR A 362 4.45 5.44 42.71
C TYR A 362 3.87 5.00 44.07
N ASN A 363 4.68 5.03 45.13
CA ASN A 363 4.32 4.52 46.46
C ASN A 363 3.76 3.08 46.42
N PHE A 364 4.30 2.25 45.52
CA PHE A 364 3.95 0.85 45.35
C PHE A 364 4.80 -0.02 46.28
N LYS A 365 4.14 -0.82 47.12
CA LYS A 365 4.82 -1.71 48.07
C LYS A 365 4.93 -3.11 47.50
N LEU A 366 6.17 -3.57 47.31
CA LEU A 366 6.44 -4.97 47.00
C LEU A 366 5.99 -5.85 48.17
N ASP A 367 5.14 -6.82 47.89
CA ASP A 367 4.86 -7.91 48.83
C ASP A 367 6.06 -8.86 48.93
N ASP A 368 5.96 -9.86 49.80
CA ASP A 368 7.07 -10.77 50.05
C ASP A 368 7.41 -11.62 48.82
N VAL A 369 6.44 -12.00 47.98
CA VAL A 369 6.71 -12.76 46.75
C VAL A 369 7.44 -11.87 45.74
N LEU A 370 7.00 -10.62 45.56
CA LEU A 370 7.64 -9.67 44.66
C LEU A 370 9.05 -9.28 45.12
N LYS A 371 9.33 -9.26 46.43
CA LYS A 371 10.71 -9.06 46.92
C LYS A 371 11.64 -10.22 46.56
N TRP A 372 11.13 -11.46 46.62
CA TRP A 372 11.89 -12.66 46.26
C TRP A 372 12.01 -12.87 44.74
N GLN A 373 11.03 -12.37 43.97
CA GLN A 373 11.00 -12.43 42.51
C GLN A 373 10.69 -11.04 41.92
N PRO A 374 11.64 -10.09 41.98
CA PRO A 374 11.42 -8.70 41.54
C PRO A 374 11.00 -8.57 40.08
N ASP A 375 11.37 -9.52 39.24
CA ASP A 375 10.96 -9.57 37.83
C ASP A 375 9.43 -9.54 37.70
N LEU A 376 8.66 -10.10 38.65
CA LEU A 376 7.18 -10.06 38.61
C LEU A 376 6.62 -8.65 38.80
N ALA A 377 7.40 -7.70 39.31
CA ALA A 377 6.93 -6.34 39.54
C ALA A 377 6.67 -5.57 38.23
N HIS A 378 7.15 -6.04 37.07
CA HIS A 378 6.96 -5.33 35.80
C HIS A 378 5.50 -5.13 35.44
N SER A 379 4.62 -6.10 35.68
CA SER A 379 3.19 -5.97 35.38
C SER A 379 2.52 -4.93 36.29
N PHE A 380 2.80 -4.99 37.59
CA PHE A 380 2.26 -4.04 38.58
C PHE A 380 2.80 -2.62 38.39
N LEU A 381 4.09 -2.46 38.09
CA LEU A 381 4.67 -1.16 37.76
C LEU A 381 4.23 -0.68 36.38
N GLY A 382 3.96 -1.61 35.45
CA GLY A 382 3.41 -1.35 34.13
C GLY A 382 2.09 -0.60 34.18
N TYR A 383 1.20 -0.92 35.14
CA TYR A 383 -0.01 -0.13 35.42
C TYR A 383 0.31 1.36 35.63
N TYR A 384 1.27 1.66 36.52
CA TYR A 384 1.60 3.05 36.86
C TYR A 384 2.33 3.76 35.73
N VAL A 385 3.25 3.06 35.05
CA VAL A 385 3.98 3.61 33.91
C VAL A 385 3.05 3.88 32.73
N ALA A 386 2.12 2.98 32.42
CA ALA A 386 1.12 3.19 31.38
C ALA A 386 0.23 4.40 31.69
N LYS A 387 -0.18 4.56 32.95
CA LYS A 387 -0.99 5.70 33.39
C LYS A 387 -0.24 7.03 33.37
N ASP A 388 1.00 7.06 33.87
CA ASP A 388 1.78 8.29 34.06
C ASP A 388 2.55 8.73 32.81
N ILE A 389 3.12 7.78 32.06
CA ILE A 389 3.99 8.06 30.91
C ILE A 389 3.20 8.00 29.60
N TYR A 390 2.36 6.98 29.41
CA TYR A 390 1.56 6.82 28.19
C TYR A 390 0.17 7.48 28.28
N ASN A 391 -0.15 8.11 29.43
CA ASN A 391 -1.41 8.81 29.70
C ASN A 391 -2.67 7.95 29.49
N ILE A 392 -2.56 6.63 29.69
CA ILE A 392 -3.70 5.72 29.58
C ILE A 392 -4.58 5.86 30.83
N GLN A 393 -5.86 6.21 30.64
CA GLN A 393 -6.82 6.40 31.74
C GLN A 393 -7.88 5.29 31.84
N ASP A 394 -8.04 4.45 30.82
CA ASP A 394 -8.99 3.33 30.83
C ASP A 394 -8.54 2.25 31.83
N GLU A 395 -9.31 2.05 32.90
CA GLU A 395 -8.96 1.10 33.95
C GLU A 395 -9.05 -0.36 33.51
N ASP A 396 -9.80 -0.72 32.46
CA ASP A 396 -9.82 -2.10 31.95
C ASP A 396 -8.51 -2.43 31.23
N ILE A 397 -7.98 -1.48 30.44
CA ILE A 397 -6.63 -1.58 29.85
C ILE A 397 -5.57 -1.68 30.94
N LEU A 398 -5.61 -0.76 31.92
CA LEU A 398 -4.62 -0.71 32.98
C LEU A 398 -4.64 -1.98 33.85
N ASN A 399 -5.81 -2.52 34.18
CA ASN A 399 -5.92 -3.78 34.91
C ASN A 399 -5.42 -4.97 34.08
N SER A 400 -5.65 -4.97 32.76
CA SER A 400 -5.12 -5.99 31.86
C SER A 400 -3.59 -6.03 31.87
N ILE A 401 -2.94 -4.86 31.88
CA ILE A 401 -1.49 -4.75 32.08
C ILE A 401 -1.08 -5.25 33.47
N LYS A 402 -1.79 -4.82 34.52
CA LYS A 402 -1.45 -5.15 35.91
C LYS A 402 -1.45 -6.65 36.20
N TYR A 403 -2.44 -7.36 35.67
CA TYR A 403 -2.68 -8.77 36.02
C TYR A 403 -2.26 -9.77 34.93
N HIS A 404 -1.63 -9.33 33.83
CA HIS A 404 -1.23 -10.24 32.75
C HIS A 404 -0.25 -11.34 33.18
N THR A 405 0.54 -11.14 34.24
CA THR A 405 1.51 -12.14 34.72
C THR A 405 0.93 -13.12 35.74
N THR A 406 0.09 -12.63 36.65
CA THR A 406 -0.40 -13.43 37.78
C THR A 406 -1.80 -13.96 37.56
N GLY A 407 -2.58 -13.29 36.73
CA GLY A 407 -4.04 -13.35 36.77
C GLY A 407 -4.60 -12.76 38.07
N ARG A 408 -5.93 -12.76 38.16
CA ARG A 408 -6.71 -12.57 39.39
C ARG A 408 -8.04 -13.31 39.29
N ALA A 409 -8.78 -13.41 40.38
CA ALA A 409 -10.15 -13.93 40.34
C ALA A 409 -11.07 -12.95 39.59
N ASN A 410 -12.02 -13.48 38.81
CA ASN A 410 -13.03 -12.71 38.07
C ASN A 410 -12.44 -11.62 37.14
N MET A 411 -11.48 -11.98 36.30
CA MET A 411 -10.92 -11.08 35.27
C MET A 411 -11.97 -10.73 34.22
N SER A 412 -11.93 -9.49 33.73
CA SER A 412 -12.68 -9.05 32.55
C SER A 412 -12.29 -9.86 31.32
N ASN A 413 -13.08 -9.78 30.25
CA ASN A 413 -12.71 -10.44 28.99
C ASN A 413 -11.39 -9.89 28.44
N LEU A 414 -11.16 -8.57 28.53
CA LEU A 414 -9.91 -7.95 28.09
C LEU A 414 -8.72 -8.48 28.89
N GLU A 415 -8.83 -8.51 30.22
CA GLU A 415 -7.80 -9.06 31.10
C GLU A 415 -7.46 -10.51 30.73
N LYS A 416 -8.48 -11.36 30.50
CA LYS A 416 -8.30 -12.75 30.07
C LYS A 416 -7.62 -12.84 28.71
N ILE A 417 -8.04 -12.02 27.75
CA ILE A 417 -7.46 -11.97 26.39
C ILE A 417 -5.97 -11.66 26.48
N ILE A 418 -5.56 -10.62 27.22
CA ILE A 418 -4.15 -10.23 27.34
C ILE A 418 -3.32 -11.32 28.05
N TYR A 419 -3.83 -11.89 29.14
CA TYR A 419 -3.17 -12.99 29.84
C TYR A 419 -2.97 -14.22 28.95
N ILE A 420 -4.00 -14.61 28.19
CA ILE A 420 -3.94 -15.76 27.29
C ILE A 420 -2.99 -15.45 26.11
N ALA A 421 -3.08 -14.26 25.53
CA ALA A 421 -2.27 -13.83 24.39
C ALA A 421 -0.76 -13.90 24.70
N ASP A 422 -0.32 -13.40 25.86
CA ASP A 422 1.08 -13.50 26.32
C ASP A 422 1.58 -14.97 26.33
N TYR A 423 0.71 -15.91 26.67
CA TYR A 423 1.05 -17.33 26.73
C TYR A 423 1.05 -18.02 25.36
N ILE A 424 0.15 -17.64 24.44
CA ILE A 424 -0.08 -18.36 23.18
C ILE A 424 0.50 -17.70 21.92
N GLU A 425 1.08 -16.51 22.03
CA GLU A 425 1.55 -15.73 20.88
C GLU A 425 2.45 -16.56 19.92
N PRO A 426 2.48 -16.25 18.62
CA PRO A 426 3.13 -17.09 17.61
C PRO A 426 4.64 -17.29 17.81
N THR A 427 5.32 -16.31 18.42
CA THR A 427 6.77 -16.29 18.63
C THR A 427 7.22 -17.19 19.80
N ARG A 428 6.30 -17.65 20.65
CA ARG A 428 6.62 -18.54 21.77
C ARG A 428 7.20 -19.86 21.25
N ALA A 429 8.39 -20.20 21.78
CA ALA A 429 9.06 -21.46 21.46
C ALA A 429 8.14 -22.67 21.74
N TYR A 430 8.27 -23.73 20.94
CA TYR A 430 7.47 -24.94 21.12
C TYR A 430 7.67 -25.52 22.52
N PHE A 431 6.56 -25.70 23.25
CA PHE A 431 6.53 -26.47 24.49
C PHE A 431 5.25 -27.30 24.60
N GLU A 432 5.33 -28.37 25.38
CA GLU A 432 4.20 -29.28 25.62
C GLU A 432 3.04 -28.51 26.27
N GLY A 433 1.92 -28.39 25.54
CA GLY A 433 0.69 -27.75 26.01
C GLY A 433 0.29 -26.47 25.28
N VAL A 434 1.17 -25.80 24.54
CA VAL A 434 0.84 -24.54 23.84
C VAL A 434 -0.28 -24.72 22.80
N TYR A 435 -0.33 -25.85 22.09
CA TYR A 435 -1.39 -26.14 21.11
C TYR A 435 -2.76 -26.31 21.76
N LYS A 436 -2.81 -26.98 22.92
CA LYS A 436 -4.06 -27.13 23.66
C LYS A 436 -4.52 -25.79 24.23
N ALA A 437 -3.61 -24.95 24.69
CA ALA A 437 -3.93 -23.58 25.11
C ALA A 437 -4.50 -22.77 23.94
N ARG A 438 -3.88 -22.83 22.75
CA ARG A 438 -4.39 -22.19 21.52
C ARG A 438 -5.78 -22.69 21.16
N GLU A 439 -5.99 -24.01 21.14
CA GLU A 439 -7.29 -24.60 20.84
C GLU A 439 -8.38 -24.13 21.82
N LEU A 440 -8.07 -24.09 23.12
CA LEU A 440 -9.01 -23.64 24.14
C LEU A 440 -9.30 -22.14 24.04
N ALA A 441 -8.29 -21.32 23.75
CA ALA A 441 -8.44 -19.87 23.63
C ALA A 441 -9.49 -19.47 22.58
N TYR A 442 -9.57 -20.21 21.46
CA TYR A 442 -10.58 -19.99 20.42
C TYR A 442 -11.95 -20.61 20.72
N LYS A 443 -12.09 -21.41 21.79
CA LYS A 443 -13.34 -22.09 22.15
C LYS A 443 -14.01 -21.50 23.39
N ASP A 444 -13.23 -21.21 24.43
CA ASP A 444 -13.72 -20.83 25.75
C ASP A 444 -12.58 -20.20 26.56
N LEU A 445 -12.66 -18.88 26.78
CA LEU A 445 -11.63 -18.12 27.49
C LEU A 445 -11.43 -18.63 28.93
N ASP A 446 -12.49 -19.04 29.63
CA ASP A 446 -12.40 -19.45 31.03
C ASP A 446 -11.71 -20.83 31.14
N LYS A 447 -12.00 -21.75 30.21
CA LYS A 447 -11.25 -23.02 30.11
C LYS A 447 -9.80 -22.82 29.70
N ALA A 448 -9.51 -21.84 28.84
CA ALA A 448 -8.14 -21.48 28.49
C ALA A 448 -7.39 -20.92 29.71
N MET A 449 -8.02 -20.03 30.50
CA MET A 449 -7.48 -19.52 31.76
C MET A 449 -7.18 -20.66 32.74
N GLU A 450 -8.14 -21.55 33.00
CA GLU A 450 -7.94 -22.71 33.90
C GLU A 450 -6.73 -23.54 33.46
N TYR A 451 -6.64 -23.87 32.17
CA TYR A 451 -5.57 -24.68 31.61
C TYR A 451 -4.19 -24.00 31.75
N ILE A 452 -4.09 -22.73 31.35
CA ILE A 452 -2.82 -21.98 31.36
C ILE A 452 -2.35 -21.74 32.81
N LEU A 453 -3.25 -21.35 33.71
CA LEU A 453 -2.94 -21.17 35.13
C LEU A 453 -2.46 -22.48 35.76
N HIS A 454 -3.13 -23.60 35.48
CA HIS A 454 -2.70 -24.91 35.96
C HIS A 454 -1.29 -25.28 35.47
N SER A 455 -1.04 -25.15 34.17
CA SER A 455 0.27 -25.41 33.56
C SER A 455 1.37 -24.53 34.16
N THR A 456 1.09 -23.24 34.34
CA THR A 456 2.03 -22.26 34.90
C THR A 456 2.36 -22.57 36.36
N ILE A 457 1.36 -22.91 37.18
CA ILE A 457 1.54 -23.31 38.59
C ILE A 457 2.38 -24.59 38.67
N GLN A 458 2.06 -25.62 37.88
CA GLN A 458 2.82 -26.86 37.86
C GLN A 458 4.28 -26.65 37.45
N PHE A 459 4.51 -25.85 36.40
CA PHE A 459 5.86 -25.54 35.91
C PHE A 459 6.70 -24.83 36.96
N ASN A 460 6.17 -23.77 37.58
CA ASN A 460 6.88 -23.01 38.60
C ASN A 460 7.10 -23.83 39.88
N THR A 461 6.14 -24.67 40.26
CA THR A 461 6.29 -25.62 41.39
C THR A 461 7.42 -26.61 41.13
N LYS A 462 7.49 -27.21 39.94
CA LYS A 462 8.59 -28.11 39.54
C LYS A 462 9.95 -27.42 39.55
N LYS A 463 10.00 -26.12 39.25
CA LYS A 463 11.22 -25.29 39.32
C LYS A 463 11.54 -24.75 40.72
N GLY A 464 10.74 -25.07 41.74
CA GLY A 464 10.94 -24.58 43.10
C GLY A 464 10.73 -23.08 43.26
N ARG A 465 10.01 -22.43 42.33
CA ARG A 465 9.67 -21.00 42.40
C ARG A 465 8.46 -20.78 43.30
N ILE A 466 8.43 -19.63 43.97
CA ILE A 466 7.30 -19.23 44.82
C ILE A 466 6.14 -18.83 43.89
N ILE A 467 4.96 -19.38 44.14
CA ILE A 467 3.75 -19.02 43.38
C ILE A 467 3.09 -17.82 44.06
N HIS A 468 2.78 -16.78 43.29
CA HIS A 468 2.07 -15.63 43.81
C HIS A 468 0.63 -16.01 44.23
N PRO A 469 0.12 -15.55 45.39
CA PRO A 469 -1.23 -15.89 45.86
C PRO A 469 -2.34 -15.60 44.83
N LEU A 470 -2.24 -14.46 44.11
CA LEU A 470 -3.18 -14.11 43.04
C LEU A 470 -3.33 -15.20 41.96
N SER A 471 -2.26 -15.89 41.60
CA SER A 471 -2.33 -16.98 40.61
C SER A 471 -3.06 -18.20 41.15
N ILE A 472 -2.94 -18.49 42.45
CA ILE A 472 -3.69 -19.56 43.11
C ILE A 472 -5.17 -19.19 43.21
N GLU A 473 -5.47 -17.95 43.59
CA GLU A 473 -6.85 -17.43 43.65
C GLU A 473 -7.52 -17.45 42.28
N SER A 474 -6.81 -16.97 41.25
CA SER A 474 -7.28 -16.99 39.86
C SER A 474 -7.54 -18.43 39.39
N TYR A 475 -6.61 -19.36 39.64
CA TYR A 475 -6.80 -20.77 39.28
C TYR A 475 -8.02 -21.39 39.97
N ASN A 476 -8.19 -21.14 41.27
CA ASN A 476 -9.35 -21.65 42.01
C ASN A 476 -10.67 -21.05 41.51
N TYR A 477 -10.66 -19.82 41.00
CA TYR A 477 -11.85 -19.20 40.42
C TYR A 477 -12.28 -19.89 39.12
N TYR A 478 -11.36 -20.08 38.16
CA TYR A 478 -11.67 -20.67 36.85
C TYR A 478 -11.80 -22.19 36.84
N LYS A 479 -11.34 -22.87 37.89
CA LYS A 479 -11.51 -24.31 38.06
C LYS A 479 -12.94 -24.71 38.46
N ASN A 480 -13.64 -23.82 39.16
CA ASN A 480 -14.99 -24.06 39.69
C ASN A 480 -16.04 -23.46 38.75
#